data_AF-A0A940WB09-F1
#
_entry.id   AF-A0A940WB09-F1
#
_cell.length_a   1.000
_cell.length_b   1.000
_cell.length_c   1.000
_cell.angle_alpha   90.00
_cell.angle_beta   90.00
_cell.angle_gamma   90.00
#
_symmetry.space_group_name_H-M   'P 1'
#
loop_
_entity.id
_entity.type
_entity.pdbx_description
1 polymer ?
#
loop_
_entity_poly.entity_id
_entity_poly.type
_entity_poly.pdbx_seq_one_letter_code
_entity_poly.pdbx_strand_id
1 'polypeptide(L)'
;MERSDPHETGPLRGSLLRLLVTAALVLLLPLAGAAVTGKPLAEYLRFPPKTPDVPHAPFSLPAFLGLALLILAATIPLLLRLISSRRKDGPRKKPSLPFPPWGWAGGILGAVFWVLAWSRIPWMGRFQAHTFTPLWIAFILLVNAFTLRGTG
;
A
#
# COMPACT_ATOMS: atom_id res chain seq x y z
N MET A 1 6.84 -23.54 -51.96
CA MET A 1 8.17 -23.21 -51.40
C MET A 1 7.91 -22.45 -50.12
N GLU A 2 7.52 -23.20 -49.09
CA GLU A 2 7.10 -22.71 -47.78
C GLU A 2 8.35 -22.29 -47.00
N ARG A 3 8.51 -20.99 -46.69
CA ARG A 3 9.51 -20.54 -45.73
C ARG A 3 8.91 -20.71 -44.34
N SER A 4 9.38 -21.73 -43.64
CA SER A 4 9.18 -21.88 -42.20
C SER A 4 10.09 -20.89 -41.47
N ASP A 5 9.53 -19.85 -40.86
CA ASP A 5 10.26 -18.95 -39.97
C ASP A 5 10.53 -19.66 -38.63
N PRO A 6 11.81 -19.76 -38.18
CA PRO A 6 12.14 -20.40 -36.93
C PRO A 6 12.33 -19.36 -35.79
N HIS A 7 11.76 -19.67 -34.63
CA HIS A 7 12.14 -19.18 -33.29
C HIS A 7 11.77 -17.75 -32.84
N GLU A 8 10.48 -17.52 -32.55
CA GLU A 8 10.04 -16.52 -31.56
C GLU A 8 10.23 -17.01 -30.09
N THR A 9 11.44 -17.41 -29.68
CA THR A 9 11.72 -17.78 -28.27
C THR A 9 12.53 -16.73 -27.50
N GLY A 10 12.85 -15.59 -28.12
CA GLY A 10 13.66 -14.52 -27.56
C GLY A 10 13.08 -13.75 -26.34
N PRO A 11 11.80 -13.35 -26.31
CA PRO A 11 11.32 -12.42 -25.28
C PRO A 11 11.07 -13.09 -23.92
N LEU A 12 10.71 -14.38 -23.91
CA LEU A 12 10.37 -15.12 -22.69
C LEU A 12 11.58 -15.41 -21.81
N ARG A 13 12.75 -15.69 -22.42
CA ARG A 13 13.99 -16.01 -21.70
C ARG A 13 14.55 -14.80 -20.95
N GLY A 14 14.46 -13.61 -21.55
CA GLY A 14 14.86 -12.35 -20.92
C GLY A 14 13.94 -11.95 -19.76
N SER A 15 12.64 -12.16 -19.90
CA SER A 15 11.65 -11.90 -18.84
C SER A 15 11.82 -12.87 -17.65
N LEU A 16 12.00 -14.16 -17.92
CA LEU A 16 12.25 -15.18 -16.90
C LEU A 16 13.54 -14.90 -16.13
N LEU A 17 14.62 -14.54 -16.82
CA LEU A 17 15.89 -14.18 -16.17
C LEU A 17 15.71 -12.98 -15.24
N ARG A 18 15.02 -11.92 -15.68
CA ARG A 18 14.72 -10.76 -14.84
C ARG A 18 13.89 -11.12 -13.62
N LEU A 19 12.88 -11.97 -13.78
CA LEU A 19 12.05 -12.44 -12.67
C LEU A 19 12.88 -13.25 -11.67
N LEU A 20 13.73 -14.17 -12.12
CA LEU A 20 14.62 -14.96 -11.27
C LEU A 20 15.63 -14.07 -10.54
N VAL A 21 16.24 -13.11 -11.22
CA VAL A 21 17.15 -12.14 -10.60
C VAL A 21 16.40 -11.31 -9.56
N THR A 22 15.19 -10.84 -9.86
CA THR A 22 14.40 -10.04 -8.91
C THR A 22 14.01 -10.87 -7.68
N ALA A 23 13.55 -12.11 -7.88
CA ALA A 23 13.23 -13.03 -6.78
C ALA A 23 14.47 -13.34 -5.94
N ALA A 24 15.61 -13.60 -6.58
CA ALA A 24 16.88 -13.82 -5.90
C ALA A 24 17.32 -12.60 -5.10
N LEU A 25 17.20 -11.38 -5.65
CA LEU A 25 17.50 -10.16 -4.91
C LEU A 25 16.57 -10.00 -3.72
N VAL A 26 15.26 -10.16 -3.88
CA VAL A 26 14.29 -10.01 -2.77
C VAL A 26 14.55 -11.02 -1.64
N LEU A 27 14.97 -12.25 -1.96
CA LEU A 27 15.20 -13.30 -0.97
C LEU A 27 16.61 -13.26 -0.37
N LEU A 28 17.64 -13.06 -1.19
CA LEU A 28 19.03 -13.19 -0.80
C LEU A 28 19.62 -11.91 -0.21
N LEU A 29 19.18 -10.71 -0.61
CA LEU A 29 19.71 -9.47 -0.01
C LEU A 29 19.45 -9.37 1.49
N PRO A 30 18.24 -9.66 2.01
CA PRO A 30 17.98 -9.63 3.45
C PRO A 30 18.87 -10.63 4.22
N LEU A 31 19.09 -11.83 3.65
CA LEU A 31 19.97 -12.85 4.24
C LEU A 31 21.44 -12.43 4.19
N ALA A 32 21.89 -11.84 3.08
CA ALA A 32 23.25 -11.31 2.96
C ALA A 32 23.48 -10.17 3.97
N GLY A 33 22.51 -9.26 4.15
CA GLY A 33 22.58 -8.22 5.17
C GLY A 33 22.66 -8.78 6.59
N ALA A 34 21.89 -9.82 6.89
CA ALA A 34 21.96 -10.52 8.17
C ALA A 34 23.33 -11.18 8.40
N ALA A 35 23.89 -11.83 7.37
CA ALA A 35 25.22 -12.43 7.42
C ALA A 35 26.32 -11.40 7.67
N VAL A 36 26.29 -10.25 6.98
CA VAL A 36 27.24 -9.14 7.18
C VAL A 36 27.14 -8.56 8.60
N THR A 37 25.94 -8.54 9.19
CA THR A 37 25.71 -8.07 10.57
C THR A 37 26.05 -9.14 11.61
N GLY A 38 26.52 -10.33 11.20
CA GLY A 38 26.86 -11.44 12.09
C GLY A 38 25.64 -12.12 12.75
N LYS A 39 24.43 -11.91 12.21
CA LYS A 39 23.20 -12.52 12.75
C LYS A 39 23.09 -13.99 12.32
N PRO A 40 22.59 -14.89 13.18
CA PRO A 40 22.46 -16.30 12.85
C PRO A 40 21.40 -16.52 11.75
N LEU A 41 21.84 -16.94 10.55
CA LEU A 41 20.94 -17.21 9.42
C LEU A 41 19.91 -18.32 9.70
N ALA A 42 20.25 -19.25 10.58
CA ALA A 42 19.38 -20.36 10.96
C ALA A 42 18.05 -19.90 11.59
N GLU A 43 18.02 -18.73 12.25
CA GLU A 43 16.78 -18.17 12.80
C GLU A 43 15.83 -17.71 11.69
N TYR A 44 16.36 -17.17 10.60
CA TYR A 44 15.59 -16.69 9.45
C TYR A 44 15.05 -17.82 8.56
N LEU A 45 15.71 -18.97 8.56
CA LEU A 45 15.31 -20.16 7.79
C LEU A 45 14.46 -21.15 8.61
N ARG A 46 14.14 -20.81 9.87
CA ARG A 46 13.38 -21.70 10.77
C ARG A 46 11.90 -21.70 10.41
N PHE A 47 11.36 -22.89 10.16
CA PHE A 47 9.93 -23.11 9.98
C PHE A 47 9.38 -24.03 11.09
N PRO A 48 8.23 -23.73 11.70
CA PRO A 48 7.37 -22.55 11.51
C PRO A 48 8.01 -21.26 12.09
N PRO A 49 7.73 -20.08 11.50
CA PRO A 49 8.26 -18.82 11.99
C PRO A 49 7.71 -18.57 13.40
N LYS A 50 8.62 -18.56 14.39
CA LYS A 50 8.29 -18.14 15.75
C LYS A 50 8.77 -16.72 15.91
N THR A 51 7.87 -15.80 16.25
CA THR A 51 8.26 -14.46 16.68
C THR A 51 8.98 -14.59 18.02
N PRO A 52 10.29 -14.29 18.09
CA PRO A 52 10.96 -14.24 19.38
C PRO A 52 10.32 -13.15 20.23
N ASP A 53 10.34 -13.34 21.55
CA ASP A 53 9.96 -12.28 22.48
C ASP A 53 11.09 -11.22 22.46
N VAL A 54 10.94 -10.24 21.57
CA VAL A 54 11.91 -9.17 21.39
C VAL A 54 11.55 -8.07 22.38
N PRO A 55 12.44 -7.68 23.31
CA PRO A 55 12.16 -6.57 24.21
C PRO A 55 11.90 -5.32 23.37
N HIS A 56 10.67 -4.83 23.44
CA HIS A 56 10.28 -3.60 22.75
C HIS A 56 10.99 -2.43 23.42
N ALA A 57 11.84 -1.72 22.67
CA ALA A 57 12.42 -0.48 23.14
C ALA A 57 11.29 0.49 23.57
N PRO A 58 11.47 1.24 24.67
CA PRO A 58 10.46 2.19 25.11
C PRO A 58 10.25 3.27 24.04
N PHE A 59 9.07 3.89 24.08
CA PHE A 59 8.73 4.97 23.16
C PHE A 59 9.75 6.12 23.28
N SER A 60 10.39 6.44 22.16
CA SER A 60 11.36 7.54 22.06
C SER A 60 10.71 8.74 21.38
N LEU A 61 10.39 9.77 22.17
CA LEU A 61 9.83 11.02 21.64
C LEU A 61 10.74 11.69 20.60
N PRO A 62 12.08 11.75 20.76
CA PRO A 62 12.97 12.30 19.73
C PRO A 62 12.92 11.53 18.41
N ALA A 63 12.91 10.19 18.47
CA ALA A 63 12.81 9.36 17.27
C ALA A 63 11.46 9.55 16.57
N PHE A 64 10.38 9.64 17.34
CA PHE A 64 9.04 9.94 16.83
C PHE A 64 8.99 11.31 16.14
N LEU A 65 9.47 12.37 16.79
CA LEU A 65 9.48 13.72 16.21
C LEU A 65 10.37 13.79 14.96
N GLY A 66 11.55 13.17 14.99
CA GLY A 66 12.45 13.11 13.84
C GLY A 66 11.81 12.43 12.63
N LEU A 67 11.18 11.27 12.83
CA LEU A 67 10.44 10.57 11.77
C LEU A 67 9.22 11.36 11.29
N ALA A 68 8.45 11.96 12.21
CA ALA A 68 7.29 12.77 11.86
C ALA A 68 7.70 13.98 10.98
N LEU A 69 8.77 14.68 11.36
CA LEU A 69 9.33 15.78 10.58
C LEU A 69 9.83 15.32 9.22
N LEU A 70 10.53 14.17 9.14
CA LEU A 70 10.99 13.61 7.88
C LEU A 70 9.83 13.28 6.93
N ILE A 71 8.79 12.61 7.45
CA ILE A 71 7.58 12.27 6.70
C ILE A 71 6.89 13.54 6.22
N LEU A 72 6.72 14.54 7.09
CA LEU A 72 6.13 15.83 6.73
C LEU A 72 6.98 16.55 5.68
N ALA A 73 8.30 16.62 5.84
CA ALA A 73 9.19 17.27 4.88
C ALA A 73 9.14 16.60 3.49
N ALA A 74 9.01 15.27 3.43
CA ALA A 74 8.88 14.53 2.17
C ALA A 74 7.49 14.68 1.54
N THR A 75 6.42 14.71 2.35
CA THR A 75 5.04 14.70 1.86
C THR A 75 4.45 16.10 1.63
N ILE A 76 4.80 17.10 2.45
CA ILE A 76 4.35 18.49 2.31
C ILE A 76 4.57 19.04 0.89
N PRO A 77 5.76 18.98 0.25
CA PRO A 77 5.95 19.54 -1.09
C PRO A 77 5.08 18.83 -2.13
N LEU A 78 4.85 17.52 -1.97
CA LEU A 78 3.96 16.75 -2.85
C LEU A 78 2.50 17.17 -2.66
N LEU A 79 2.05 17.33 -1.41
CA LEU A 79 0.70 17.79 -1.09
C LEU A 79 0.45 19.22 -1.57
N LEU A 80 1.41 20.12 -1.32
CA LEU A 80 1.37 21.49 -1.82
C LEU A 80 1.30 21.51 -3.34
N ARG A 81 2.13 20.72 -4.03
CA ARG A 81 2.09 20.59 -5.50
C ARG A 81 0.75 20.04 -5.99
N LEU A 82 0.19 19.04 -5.32
CA LEU A 82 -1.10 18.45 -5.69
C LEU A 82 -2.24 19.46 -5.54
N ILE A 83 -2.24 20.25 -4.46
CA ILE A 83 -3.24 21.28 -4.18
C ILE A 83 -3.04 22.50 -5.09
N SER A 84 -1.81 22.90 -5.37
CA SER A 84 -1.47 24.06 -6.21
C SER A 84 -1.63 23.77 -7.70
N SER A 85 -1.49 22.51 -8.12
CA SER A 85 -1.70 22.05 -9.49
C SER A 85 -3.18 21.93 -9.86
N ARG A 86 -4.09 22.67 -9.20
CA ARG A 86 -5.44 22.88 -9.73
C ARG A 86 -5.29 23.30 -11.19
N ARG A 87 -5.75 22.42 -12.07
CA ARG A 87 -5.74 22.55 -13.52
C ARG A 87 -5.97 24.02 -13.90
N LYS A 88 -5.01 24.60 -14.64
CA LYS A 88 -5.28 25.75 -15.51
C LYS A 88 -6.17 25.26 -16.67
N ASP A 89 -7.34 24.74 -16.35
CA ASP A 89 -8.33 24.44 -17.38
C ASP A 89 -8.94 25.79 -17.76
N GLY A 90 -8.73 26.19 -19.02
CA GLY A 90 -9.45 27.29 -19.65
C GLY A 90 -10.98 27.10 -19.55
N PRO A 91 -11.77 28.06 -20.04
CA PRO A 91 -13.19 28.15 -19.71
C PRO A 91 -13.98 26.94 -20.26
N ARG A 92 -14.16 25.92 -19.42
CA ARG A 92 -15.30 25.01 -19.50
C ARG A 92 -15.70 24.61 -18.08
N LYS A 93 -16.50 25.48 -17.45
CA LYS A 93 -17.35 25.07 -16.33
C LYS A 93 -18.36 24.04 -16.88
N LYS A 94 -17.98 22.77 -16.91
CA LYS A 94 -18.97 21.71 -16.88
C LYS A 94 -19.60 21.71 -15.49
N PRO A 95 -20.92 21.53 -15.36
CA PRO A 95 -21.54 21.43 -14.04
C PRO A 95 -20.93 20.23 -13.33
N SER A 96 -20.16 20.48 -12.27
CA SER A 96 -19.69 19.40 -11.41
C SER A 96 -20.91 18.70 -10.85
N LEU A 97 -21.14 17.44 -11.24
CA LEU A 97 -22.20 16.63 -10.64
C LEU A 97 -22.03 16.68 -9.10
N PRO A 98 -23.13 16.86 -8.35
CA PRO A 98 -23.07 16.83 -6.90
C PRO A 98 -22.46 15.49 -6.45
N PHE A 99 -21.68 15.52 -5.36
CA PHE A 99 -21.05 14.31 -4.86
C PHE A 99 -22.14 13.29 -4.49
N PRO A 100 -22.12 12.07 -5.06
CA PRO A 100 -23.21 11.13 -4.88
C PRO A 100 -23.43 10.78 -3.40
N PRO A 101 -24.68 10.66 -2.92
CA PRO A 101 -24.99 10.37 -1.53
C PRO A 101 -24.41 9.03 -1.05
N TRP A 102 -24.30 8.02 -1.93
CA TRP A 102 -23.65 6.76 -1.62
C TRP A 102 -22.13 6.88 -1.44
N GLY A 103 -21.50 7.91 -2.00
CA GLY A 103 -20.10 8.24 -1.72
C GLY A 103 -19.90 8.73 -0.29
N TRP A 104 -20.82 9.57 0.21
CA TRP A 104 -20.83 9.97 1.63
C TRP A 104 -21.09 8.76 2.54
N ALA A 105 -22.02 7.88 2.17
CA ALA A 105 -22.26 6.63 2.89
C ALA A 105 -21.00 5.76 2.93
N GLY A 106 -20.25 5.65 1.83
CA GLY A 106 -18.95 5.00 1.78
C GLY A 106 -17.93 5.62 2.73
N GLY A 107 -17.84 6.96 2.77
CA GLY A 107 -16.96 7.66 3.71
C GLY A 107 -17.30 7.41 5.18
N ILE A 108 -18.59 7.49 5.54
CA ILE A 108 -19.07 7.21 6.91
C ILE A 108 -18.82 5.74 7.28
N LEU A 109 -19.16 4.81 6.39
CA LEU A 109 -18.92 3.39 6.58
C LEU A 109 -17.43 3.11 6.80
N GLY A 110 -16.57 3.73 5.99
CA GLY A 110 -15.12 3.62 6.10
C GLY A 110 -14.61 4.13 7.44
N ALA A 111 -15.07 5.30 7.91
CA ALA A 111 -14.68 5.84 9.21
C ALA A 111 -15.12 4.92 10.37
N VAL A 112 -16.37 4.44 10.34
CA VAL A 112 -16.90 3.52 11.37
C VAL A 112 -16.08 2.23 11.40
N PHE A 113 -15.91 1.56 10.26
CA PHE A 113 -15.19 0.28 10.23
C PHE A 113 -13.68 0.43 10.42
N TRP A 114 -13.10 1.60 10.12
CA TRP A 114 -11.71 1.91 10.48
C TRP A 114 -11.54 1.98 12.00
N VAL A 115 -12.45 2.68 12.70
CA VAL A 115 -12.43 2.74 14.18
C VAL A 115 -12.65 1.35 14.76
N LEU A 116 -13.61 0.57 14.23
CA LEU A 116 -13.88 -0.79 14.73
C LEU A 116 -12.74 -1.77 14.47
N ALA A 117 -12.04 -1.65 13.34
CA ALA A 117 -10.89 -2.50 13.02
C ALA A 117 -9.72 -2.25 13.97
N TRP A 118 -9.44 -0.97 14.26
CA TRP A 118 -8.30 -0.55 15.09
C TRP A 118 -8.59 -0.47 16.59
N SER A 119 -9.85 -0.41 16.99
CA SER A 119 -10.26 -0.53 18.39
C SER A 119 -10.38 -1.99 18.76
N ARG A 120 -9.54 -2.48 19.67
CA ARG A 120 -9.65 -3.86 20.21
C ARG A 120 -10.79 -3.95 21.21
N ILE A 121 -12.02 -3.89 20.70
CA ILE A 121 -13.23 -3.95 21.52
C ILE A 121 -13.44 -5.41 22.00
N PRO A 122 -13.55 -5.68 23.32
CA PRO A 122 -13.55 -7.05 23.86
C PRO A 122 -14.63 -7.97 23.31
N TRP A 123 -15.83 -7.46 23.04
CA TRP A 123 -16.95 -8.25 22.51
C TRP A 123 -16.87 -8.51 20.99
N MET A 124 -15.98 -7.81 20.28
CA MET A 124 -15.83 -7.87 18.82
C MET A 124 -14.81 -8.93 18.37
N GLY A 125 -14.20 -9.70 19.28
CA GLY A 125 -13.07 -10.59 18.96
C GLY A 125 -13.30 -11.53 17.77
N ARG A 126 -14.50 -12.13 17.65
CA ARG A 126 -14.85 -13.00 16.49
C ARG A 126 -15.14 -12.22 15.21
N PHE A 127 -15.66 -11.00 15.31
CA PHE A 127 -16.06 -10.19 14.15
C PHE A 127 -14.94 -9.26 13.66
N GLN A 128 -13.87 -9.09 14.44
CA GLN A 128 -12.76 -8.21 14.10
C GLN A 128 -12.10 -8.61 12.77
N ALA A 129 -12.04 -9.91 12.46
CA ALA A 129 -11.54 -10.41 11.17
C ALA A 129 -12.40 -9.95 9.97
N HIS A 130 -13.70 -9.70 10.18
CA HIS A 130 -14.63 -9.29 9.14
C HIS A 130 -14.72 -7.77 8.95
N THR A 131 -14.03 -6.97 9.76
CA THR A 131 -14.03 -5.50 9.64
C THR A 131 -13.31 -5.00 8.37
N PHE A 132 -12.46 -5.83 7.76
CA PHE A 132 -11.74 -5.51 6.54
C PHE A 132 -12.64 -5.49 5.29
N THR A 133 -13.60 -6.41 5.17
CA THR A 133 -14.54 -6.45 4.04
C THR A 133 -15.34 -5.14 3.88
N PRO A 134 -16.01 -4.60 4.91
CA PRO A 134 -16.74 -3.34 4.81
C PRO A 134 -15.81 -2.13 4.60
N LEU A 135 -14.55 -2.18 5.07
CA LEU A 135 -13.52 -1.18 4.74
C LEU A 135 -13.22 -1.15 3.23
N TRP A 136 -13.11 -2.32 2.59
CA TRP A 136 -12.95 -2.41 1.13
C TRP A 136 -14.16 -1.88 0.37
N ILE A 137 -15.37 -2.21 0.82
CA ILE A 137 -16.61 -1.69 0.21
C ILE A 137 -16.66 -0.16 0.32
N ALA A 138 -16.37 0.37 1.52
CA ALA A 138 -16.27 1.81 1.75
C ALA A 138 -15.26 2.49 0.80
N PHE A 139 -14.09 1.89 0.62
CA PHE A 139 -13.08 2.37 -0.31
C PHE A 139 -13.58 2.41 -1.76
N ILE A 140 -14.20 1.33 -2.25
CA ILE A 140 -14.73 1.25 -3.63
C ILE A 140 -15.80 2.32 -3.84
N LEU A 141 -16.74 2.48 -2.90
CA LEU A 141 -17.78 3.51 -2.96
C LEU A 141 -17.16 4.91 -2.98
N LEU A 142 -16.18 5.18 -2.12
CA LEU A 142 -15.58 6.50 -2.06
C LEU A 142 -14.82 6.84 -3.36
N VAL A 143 -14.01 5.91 -3.88
CA VAL A 143 -13.25 6.09 -5.13
C VAL A 143 -14.19 6.27 -6.32
N ASN A 144 -15.21 5.42 -6.47
CA ASN A 144 -16.16 5.54 -7.57
C ASN A 144 -16.88 6.89 -7.55
N ALA A 145 -17.24 7.40 -6.36
CA ALA A 145 -17.88 8.69 -6.21
C ALA A 145 -16.95 9.86 -6.63
N PHE A 146 -15.66 9.76 -6.29
CA PHE A 146 -14.64 10.71 -6.77
C PHE A 146 -14.42 10.63 -8.28
N THR A 147 -14.41 9.43 -8.85
CA THR A 147 -14.29 9.24 -10.30
C THR A 147 -15.46 9.89 -11.02
N LEU A 148 -16.71 9.62 -10.63
CA LEU A 148 -17.90 10.24 -11.23
C LEU A 148 -17.89 11.77 -11.17
N ARG A 149 -17.38 12.34 -10.08
CA ARG A 149 -17.21 13.79 -9.96
C ARG A 149 -16.11 14.33 -10.89
N GLY A 150 -15.06 13.57 -11.15
CA GLY A 150 -13.92 13.96 -11.98
C GLY A 150 -14.13 13.82 -13.49
N THR A 151 -15.01 12.92 -13.94
CA THR A 151 -15.37 12.75 -15.36
C THR A 151 -16.52 13.66 -15.84
N GLY A 152 -17.19 14.34 -14.90
CA GLY A 152 -18.33 15.24 -15.14
C GLY A 152 -18.01 16.55 -15.84
#